data_AF-A0A9D9UHV5-F1
#
_entry.id   AF-A0A9D9UHV5-F1
#
_cell.length_a   1.000
_cell.length_b   1.000
_cell.length_c   1.000
_cell.angle_alpha   90.00
_cell.angle_beta   90.00
_cell.angle_gamma   90.00
#
_symmetry.space_group_name_H-M   'P 1'
#
loop_
_entity.id
_entity.type
_entity.pdbx_description
1 polymer ?
#
loop_
_entity_poly.entity_id
_entity_poly.type
_entity_poly.pdbx_seq_one_letter_code
_entity_poly.pdbx_strand_id
1 'polypeptide(L)'
;NQSLANPKDFLAYTSYIWVPLLMIVPYAMATYKHEMAIHQSAYLKAPLILNVIIGIIVYMYMNTNLRHVKDTFTSKDNSYHPDIEKIQNVVKLEDYLHYTLPNYDKIITDAAFVKLKSDPAWDQQFYKKLEDCNNNYSIGMIHKYLSIYTFEYPEKLMPHFKKSMSCTATYVNDYAANEFTSGEDLSGLNIDNVLQAIEKQFPGTETLMFDALDEITSALKSVKREDYKSKTVELIDTIEKFKLKFQ
;
A
#
# COMPACT_ATOMS: atom_id res chain seq x y z
N ASN A 1 -3.79 -9.51 34.92
CA ASN A 1 -4.81 -9.35 33.86
C ASN A 1 -4.22 -9.74 32.52
N GLN A 2 -4.09 -11.04 32.26
CA GLN A 2 -3.76 -11.56 30.93
C GLN A 2 -5.06 -11.65 30.13
N SER A 3 -5.04 -11.04 28.96
CA SER A 3 -6.20 -10.93 28.07
C SER A 3 -6.59 -12.31 27.53
N LEU A 4 -7.85 -12.70 27.70
CA LEU A 4 -8.49 -13.89 27.11
C LEU A 4 -8.56 -13.86 25.57
N ALA A 5 -7.91 -12.89 24.91
CA ALA A 5 -7.94 -12.69 23.47
C ALA A 5 -7.05 -13.67 22.68
N ASN A 6 -6.21 -14.48 23.34
CA ASN A 6 -5.36 -15.45 22.66
C ASN A 6 -6.06 -16.82 22.57
N PRO A 7 -6.29 -17.39 21.37
CA PRO A 7 -7.05 -18.63 21.19
C PRO A 7 -6.45 -19.83 21.95
N LYS A 8 -5.12 -19.85 22.12
CA LYS A 8 -4.39 -20.88 22.87
C LYS A 8 -4.70 -20.82 24.37
N ASP A 9 -4.82 -19.61 24.92
CA ASP A 9 -5.06 -19.39 26.35
C ASP A 9 -6.53 -19.70 26.69
N PHE A 10 -7.45 -19.45 25.75
CA PHE A 10 -8.85 -19.84 25.88
C PHE A 10 -9.07 -21.36 25.83
N LEU A 11 -8.39 -22.08 24.92
CA LEU A 11 -8.42 -23.54 24.86
C LEU A 11 -7.81 -24.17 26.11
N ALA A 12 -6.71 -23.62 26.62
CA ALA A 12 -6.13 -24.04 27.88
C ALA A 12 -7.13 -23.83 29.03
N TYR A 13 -7.72 -22.65 29.16
CA TYR A 13 -8.67 -22.33 30.24
C TYR A 13 -9.93 -23.20 30.21
N THR A 14 -10.50 -23.44 29.03
CA THR A 14 -11.66 -24.32 28.87
C THR A 14 -11.29 -25.78 29.17
N SER A 15 -10.11 -26.25 28.77
CA SER A 15 -9.64 -27.60 29.11
C SER A 15 -9.47 -27.82 30.62
N TYR A 16 -9.00 -26.81 31.37
CA TYR A 16 -8.85 -26.89 32.82
C TYR A 16 -10.18 -27.03 33.59
N ILE A 17 -11.29 -26.54 33.04
CA ILE A 17 -12.61 -26.66 33.65
C ILE A 17 -13.33 -27.94 33.19
N TRP A 18 -13.27 -28.25 31.89
CA TRP A 18 -14.01 -29.35 31.31
C TRP A 18 -13.37 -30.73 31.53
N VAL A 19 -12.04 -30.82 31.56
CA VAL A 19 -11.34 -32.12 31.75
C VAL A 19 -11.61 -32.70 33.15
N PRO A 20 -11.54 -31.94 34.26
CA PRO A 20 -11.93 -32.47 35.56
C PRO A 20 -13.41 -32.86 35.61
N LEU A 21 -14.30 -32.07 35.00
CA LEU A 21 -15.73 -32.36 34.96
C LEU A 21 -16.04 -33.68 34.21
N LEU A 22 -15.34 -33.92 33.10
CA LEU A 22 -15.44 -35.14 32.30
C LEU A 22 -14.79 -36.36 32.97
N MET A 23 -13.86 -36.17 33.90
CA MET A 23 -13.26 -37.27 34.68
C MET A 23 -14.07 -37.60 35.95
N ILE A 24 -14.66 -36.61 36.62
CA ILE A 24 -15.41 -36.81 37.87
C ILE A 24 -16.69 -37.60 37.63
N VAL A 25 -17.38 -37.35 36.51
CA VAL A 25 -18.67 -38.02 36.22
C VAL A 25 -18.52 -39.54 35.98
N PRO A 26 -17.60 -40.03 35.12
CA PRO A 26 -17.36 -41.47 34.96
C PRO A 26 -16.80 -42.10 36.23
N TYR A 27 -15.94 -41.38 36.96
CA TYR A 27 -15.36 -41.89 38.21
C TYR A 27 -16.44 -42.10 39.27
N ALA A 28 -17.34 -41.13 39.47
CA ALA A 28 -18.50 -41.28 40.35
C ALA A 28 -19.41 -42.44 39.91
N MET A 29 -19.68 -42.60 38.62
CA MET A 29 -20.47 -43.75 38.14
C MET A 29 -19.77 -45.10 38.38
N ALA A 30 -18.44 -45.14 38.32
CA ALA A 30 -17.67 -46.37 38.55
C ALA A 30 -17.55 -46.74 40.04
N THR A 31 -17.51 -45.76 40.94
CA THR A 31 -17.37 -46.00 42.38
C THR A 31 -18.70 -46.33 43.08
N TYR A 32 -19.84 -45.82 42.61
CA TYR A 32 -21.16 -46.05 43.22
C TYR A 32 -21.84 -47.35 42.77
N LYS A 33 -21.06 -48.36 42.36
CA LYS A 33 -21.54 -49.47 41.54
C LYS A 33 -22.32 -50.57 42.27
N HIS A 34 -22.75 -50.40 43.53
CA HIS A 34 -23.42 -51.51 44.21
C HIS A 34 -24.81 -51.33 44.82
N GLU A 35 -25.33 -50.14 45.12
CA GLU A 35 -26.64 -50.09 45.84
C GLU A 35 -27.64 -48.99 45.46
N MET A 36 -27.38 -48.09 44.49
CA MET A 36 -28.40 -47.09 44.13
C MET A 36 -28.65 -46.96 42.63
N ALA A 37 -29.87 -47.38 42.25
CA ALA A 37 -30.73 -46.67 41.30
C ALA A 37 -30.28 -46.58 39.83
N ILE A 38 -29.99 -47.73 39.21
CA ILE A 38 -29.99 -47.84 37.73
C ILE A 38 -31.38 -47.53 37.13
N HIS A 39 -32.45 -47.44 37.94
CA HIS A 39 -33.81 -47.12 37.48
C HIS A 39 -34.37 -45.74 37.88
N GLN A 40 -33.70 -44.92 38.68
CA GLN A 40 -34.25 -43.62 39.12
C GLN A 40 -33.20 -42.52 39.16
N SER A 41 -33.09 -41.76 38.08
CA SER A 41 -33.60 -40.38 38.07
C SER A 41 -33.26 -39.72 36.74
N ALA A 42 -34.29 -39.26 36.05
CA ALA A 42 -34.11 -38.34 34.92
C ALA A 42 -33.29 -37.10 35.35
N TYR A 43 -33.35 -36.74 36.65
CA TYR A 43 -32.61 -35.64 37.26
C TYR A 43 -31.08 -35.77 37.22
N LEU A 44 -30.51 -36.98 37.29
CA LEU A 44 -29.06 -37.15 37.14
C LEU A 44 -28.61 -37.18 35.67
N LYS A 45 -29.48 -37.66 34.76
CA LYS A 45 -29.18 -37.75 33.33
C LYS A 45 -29.35 -36.42 32.60
N ALA A 46 -30.32 -35.60 33.02
CA ALA A 46 -30.62 -34.31 32.42
C ALA A 46 -29.44 -33.32 32.41
N PRO A 47 -28.72 -33.05 33.51
CA PRO A 47 -27.59 -32.13 33.50
C PRO A 47 -26.40 -32.66 32.68
N LEU A 48 -26.25 -33.99 32.58
CA LEU A 48 -25.25 -34.62 31.73
C LEU A 48 -25.54 -34.39 30.25
N ILE A 49 -26.78 -34.67 29.82
CA ILE A 49 -27.22 -34.44 28.45
C ILE A 49 -27.18 -32.94 28.12
N LEU A 50 -27.59 -32.08 29.05
CA LEU A 50 -27.53 -30.62 28.89
C LEU A 50 -26.09 -30.14 28.69
N ASN A 51 -25.13 -30.64 29.48
CA ASN A 51 -23.71 -30.28 29.32
C ASN A 51 -23.13 -30.77 27.99
N VAL A 52 -23.52 -31.96 27.53
CA VAL A 52 -23.12 -32.46 26.20
C VAL A 52 -23.69 -31.57 25.09
N ILE A 53 -24.96 -31.18 25.18
CA ILE A 53 -25.60 -30.28 24.21
C ILE A 53 -24.95 -28.90 24.23
N ILE A 54 -24.70 -28.32 25.41
CA ILE A 54 -23.99 -27.04 25.55
C ILE A 54 -22.58 -27.14 24.95
N GLY A 55 -21.85 -28.23 25.24
CA GLY A 55 -20.53 -28.48 24.67
C GLY A 55 -20.55 -28.57 23.15
N ILE A 56 -21.55 -29.24 22.57
CA ILE A 56 -21.74 -29.33 21.12
C ILE A 56 -22.07 -27.96 20.52
N ILE A 57 -22.98 -27.19 21.12
CA ILE A 57 -23.36 -25.85 20.65
C ILE A 57 -22.16 -24.90 20.73
N VAL A 58 -21.42 -24.91 21.83
CA VAL A 58 -20.20 -24.10 22.01
C VAL A 58 -19.13 -24.53 21.01
N TYR A 59 -18.93 -25.83 20.79
CA TYR A 59 -17.99 -26.33 19.78
C TYR A 59 -18.39 -25.92 18.37
N MET A 60 -19.67 -26.04 18.00
CA MET A 60 -20.17 -25.60 16.70
C MET A 60 -20.00 -24.10 16.51
N TYR A 61 -20.36 -23.28 17.51
CA TYR A 61 -20.22 -21.82 17.49
C TYR A 61 -18.75 -21.37 17.44
N MET A 62 -17.88 -22.03 18.20
CA MET A 62 -16.43 -21.79 18.16
C MET A 62 -15.87 -22.21 16.81
N ASN A 63 -16.23 -23.37 16.28
CA ASN A 63 -15.69 -23.87 15.02
C ASN A 63 -16.14 -23.01 13.82
N THR A 64 -17.39 -22.53 13.79
CA THR A 64 -17.87 -21.62 12.74
C THR A 64 -17.24 -20.23 12.84
N ASN A 65 -17.15 -19.65 14.04
CA ASN A 65 -16.51 -18.34 14.21
C ASN A 65 -14.99 -18.41 14.05
N LEU A 66 -14.31 -19.46 14.51
CA LEU A 66 -12.88 -19.68 14.27
C LEU A 66 -12.60 -19.96 12.79
N ARG A 67 -13.52 -20.62 12.05
CA ARG A 67 -13.41 -20.72 10.59
C ARG A 67 -13.52 -19.36 9.94
N HIS A 68 -14.54 -18.56 10.27
CA HIS A 68 -14.69 -17.22 9.71
C HIS A 68 -13.50 -16.31 10.04
N VAL A 69 -12.99 -16.37 11.27
CA VAL A 69 -11.77 -15.64 11.66
C VAL A 69 -10.56 -16.16 10.86
N LYS A 70 -10.35 -17.48 10.81
CA LYS A 70 -9.23 -18.08 10.06
C LYS A 70 -9.29 -17.79 8.56
N ASP A 71 -10.48 -17.83 7.95
CA ASP A 71 -10.70 -17.52 6.54
C ASP A 71 -10.52 -16.01 6.27
N THR A 72 -10.84 -15.13 7.23
CA THR A 72 -10.57 -13.68 7.12
C THR A 72 -9.07 -13.38 7.27
N PHE A 73 -8.35 -14.11 8.12
CA PHE A 73 -6.89 -13.95 8.28
C PHE A 73 -6.10 -14.59 7.11
N THR A 74 -6.49 -15.77 6.63
CA THR A 74 -5.83 -16.43 5.48
C THR A 74 -6.19 -15.81 4.13
N SER A 75 -7.39 -15.23 3.96
CA SER A 75 -7.72 -14.50 2.73
C SER A 75 -6.95 -13.19 2.60
N LYS A 76 -6.66 -12.49 3.70
CA LYS A 76 -5.77 -11.32 3.67
C LYS A 76 -4.34 -11.70 3.30
N ASP A 77 -3.73 -12.69 3.96
CA ASP A 77 -2.36 -13.12 3.63
C ASP A 77 -2.23 -13.68 2.20
N ASN A 78 -3.24 -14.36 1.67
CA ASN A 78 -3.25 -14.85 0.29
C ASN A 78 -3.59 -13.77 -0.75
N SER A 79 -4.22 -12.66 -0.36
CA SER A 79 -4.56 -11.58 -1.29
C SER A 79 -3.35 -10.78 -1.78
N TYR A 80 -2.30 -10.67 -0.95
CA TYR A 80 -1.07 -9.94 -1.27
C TYR A 80 -0.04 -10.80 -2.02
N HIS A 81 -0.16 -12.13 -1.93
CA HIS A 81 0.77 -13.09 -2.54
C HIS A 81 1.07 -12.81 -4.03
N PRO A 82 0.08 -12.57 -4.91
CA PRO A 82 0.35 -12.31 -6.32
C PRO A 82 1.12 -11.00 -6.57
N ASP A 83 0.90 -9.96 -5.77
CA ASP A 83 1.63 -8.70 -5.94
C ASP A 83 3.05 -8.77 -5.37
N ILE A 84 3.23 -9.46 -4.24
CA ILE A 84 4.56 -9.73 -3.67
C ILE A 84 5.39 -10.59 -4.63
N GLU A 85 4.79 -11.63 -5.22
CA GLU A 85 5.45 -12.48 -6.22
C GLU A 85 5.82 -11.68 -7.48
N LYS A 86 4.93 -10.78 -7.95
CA LYS A 86 5.27 -9.87 -9.05
C LYS A 86 6.45 -8.97 -8.69
N ILE A 87 6.46 -8.33 -7.52
CA ILE A 87 7.56 -7.45 -7.07
C ILE A 87 8.91 -8.19 -7.09
N GLN A 88 8.94 -9.45 -6.69
CA GLN A 88 10.17 -10.24 -6.69
C GLN A 88 10.72 -10.47 -8.11
N ASN A 89 9.83 -10.65 -9.08
CA ASN A 89 10.13 -10.96 -10.48
C ASN A 89 10.26 -9.72 -11.38
N VAL A 90 9.92 -8.54 -10.89
CA VAL A 90 10.08 -7.28 -11.65
C VAL A 90 11.56 -6.95 -11.84
N VAL A 91 11.92 -6.59 -13.07
CA VAL A 91 13.28 -6.19 -13.47
C VAL A 91 13.40 -4.67 -13.69
N LYS A 92 12.30 -3.99 -14.05
CA LYS A 92 12.34 -2.56 -14.42
C LYS A 92 12.00 -1.66 -13.24
N LEU A 93 12.71 -0.53 -13.15
CA LEU A 93 12.49 0.51 -12.15
C LEU A 93 11.03 0.96 -12.03
N GLU A 94 10.44 1.38 -13.15
CA GLU A 94 9.07 1.89 -13.19
C GLU A 94 8.02 0.92 -12.63
N ASP A 95 8.19 -0.38 -12.85
CA ASP A 95 7.24 -1.41 -12.48
C ASP A 95 7.18 -1.62 -10.96
N TYR A 96 8.32 -1.51 -10.23
CA TYR A 96 8.28 -1.57 -8.77
C TYR A 96 7.99 -0.22 -8.12
N LEU A 97 8.29 0.92 -8.78
CA LEU A 97 7.81 2.23 -8.31
C LEU A 97 6.28 2.30 -8.31
N HIS A 98 5.61 1.61 -9.23
CA HIS A 98 4.15 1.49 -9.22
C HIS A 98 3.62 0.94 -7.89
N TYR A 99 4.27 -0.07 -7.31
CA TYR A 99 3.88 -0.69 -6.04
C TYR A 99 4.22 0.15 -4.80
N THR A 100 4.99 1.23 -4.96
CA THR A 100 5.26 2.18 -3.88
C THR A 100 4.16 3.24 -3.75
N LEU A 101 3.15 3.25 -4.62
CA LEU A 101 2.11 4.27 -4.59
C LEU A 101 1.15 4.12 -3.39
N PRO A 102 0.53 5.21 -2.90
CA PRO A 102 -0.27 5.20 -1.66
C PRO A 102 -1.56 4.38 -1.74
N ASN A 103 -1.95 3.94 -2.93
CA ASN A 103 -3.11 3.08 -3.15
C ASN A 103 -2.83 1.60 -2.85
N TYR A 104 -1.58 1.22 -2.61
CA TYR A 104 -1.20 -0.12 -2.21
C TYR A 104 -1.22 -0.31 -0.69
N ASP A 105 -1.45 -1.54 -0.26
CA ASP A 105 -1.33 -1.90 1.15
C ASP A 105 0.14 -1.75 1.60
N LYS A 106 0.34 -1.35 2.86
CA LYS A 106 1.66 -1.14 3.46
C LYS A 106 2.59 -2.35 3.25
N ILE A 107 2.06 -3.58 3.32
CA ILE A 107 2.88 -4.80 3.12
C ILE A 107 3.46 -4.84 1.71
N ILE A 108 2.68 -4.46 0.69
CA ILE A 108 3.12 -4.41 -0.71
C ILE A 108 4.14 -3.29 -0.89
N THR A 109 3.86 -2.11 -0.32
CA THR A 109 4.75 -0.95 -0.38
C THR A 109 6.10 -1.24 0.28
N ASP A 110 6.10 -1.85 1.47
CA ASP A 110 7.31 -2.24 2.19
C ASP A 110 8.13 -3.27 1.38
N ALA A 111 7.47 -4.26 0.76
CA ALA A 111 8.13 -5.23 -0.11
C ALA A 111 8.77 -4.55 -1.35
N ALA A 112 8.07 -3.60 -1.97
CA ALA A 112 8.60 -2.82 -3.09
C ALA A 112 9.81 -1.98 -2.67
N PHE A 113 9.80 -1.37 -1.49
CA PHE A 113 10.95 -0.63 -0.96
C PHE A 113 12.15 -1.53 -0.69
N VAL A 114 11.95 -2.69 -0.07
CA VAL A 114 13.02 -3.66 0.16
C VAL A 114 13.65 -4.08 -1.16
N LYS A 115 12.82 -4.37 -2.18
CA LYS A 115 13.32 -4.71 -3.52
C LYS A 115 14.09 -3.55 -4.15
N LEU A 116 13.54 -2.35 -4.16
CA LEU A 116 14.19 -1.14 -4.69
C LEU A 116 15.56 -0.92 -4.06
N LYS A 117 15.66 -0.99 -2.73
CA LYS A 117 16.90 -0.75 -1.99
C LYS A 117 17.88 -1.93 -2.01
N SER A 118 17.42 -3.12 -2.41
CA SER A 118 18.30 -4.28 -2.59
C SER A 118 19.15 -4.21 -3.85
N ASP A 119 18.77 -3.40 -4.84
CA ASP A 119 19.54 -3.16 -6.04
C ASP A 119 20.62 -2.10 -5.77
N PRO A 120 21.93 -2.41 -5.83
CA PRO A 120 22.98 -1.45 -5.53
C PRO A 120 23.09 -0.31 -6.56
N ALA A 121 22.45 -0.43 -7.73
CA ALA A 121 22.44 0.58 -8.79
C ALA A 121 21.11 1.33 -8.90
N TRP A 122 20.24 1.22 -7.89
CA TRP A 122 18.90 1.80 -7.92
C TRP A 122 18.92 3.33 -8.16
N ASP A 123 19.86 4.04 -7.55
CA ASP A 123 20.05 5.48 -7.68
C ASP A 123 20.47 5.89 -9.09
N GLN A 124 21.42 5.16 -9.69
CA GLN A 124 21.86 5.37 -11.06
C GLN A 124 20.72 5.12 -12.06
N GLN A 125 19.88 4.13 -11.80
CA GLN A 125 18.69 3.87 -12.63
C GLN A 125 17.68 5.03 -12.56
N PHE A 126 17.48 5.62 -11.37
CA PHE A 126 16.67 6.84 -11.22
C PHE A 126 17.22 7.99 -12.06
N TYR A 127 18.52 8.26 -11.96
CA TYR A 127 19.17 9.34 -12.70
C TYR A 127 19.03 9.14 -14.21
N LYS A 128 19.37 7.95 -14.70
CA LYS A 128 19.27 7.61 -16.12
C LYS A 128 17.85 7.79 -16.66
N LYS A 129 16.83 7.42 -15.88
CA LYS A 129 15.43 7.54 -16.28
C LYS A 129 14.90 8.96 -16.24
N LEU A 130 15.37 9.80 -15.31
CA LEU A 130 15.08 11.24 -15.31
C LEU A 130 15.66 11.95 -16.53
N GLU A 131 16.77 11.46 -17.06
CA GLU A 131 17.42 12.02 -18.26
C GLU A 131 16.89 11.43 -19.59
N ASP A 132 16.05 10.40 -19.55
CA ASP A 132 15.50 9.75 -20.74
C ASP A 132 14.28 10.50 -21.28
N CYS A 133 14.55 11.56 -22.06
CA CYS A 133 13.51 12.37 -22.69
C CYS A 133 12.68 11.63 -23.77
N ASN A 134 12.87 10.32 -23.99
CA ASN A 134 12.04 9.55 -24.91
C ASN A 134 10.88 8.83 -24.20
N ASN A 135 10.85 8.84 -22.86
CA ASN A 135 9.89 8.09 -22.08
C ASN A 135 9.20 8.93 -21.01
N ASN A 136 8.16 9.66 -21.42
CA ASN A 136 7.38 10.54 -20.53
C ASN A 136 6.73 9.75 -19.38
N TYR A 137 6.29 8.52 -19.64
CA TYR A 137 5.66 7.68 -18.62
C TYR A 137 6.62 7.37 -17.46
N SER A 138 7.85 6.95 -17.77
CA SER A 138 8.85 6.66 -16.74
C SER A 138 9.22 7.90 -15.92
N ILE A 139 9.37 9.06 -16.57
CA ILE A 139 9.65 10.32 -15.89
C ILE A 139 8.50 10.68 -14.93
N GLY A 140 7.25 10.62 -15.40
CA GLY A 140 6.08 10.91 -14.57
C GLY A 140 5.95 9.99 -13.35
N MET A 141 6.27 8.70 -13.51
CA MET A 141 6.32 7.75 -12.39
C MET A 141 7.39 8.11 -11.35
N ILE A 142 8.57 8.58 -11.79
CA ILE A 142 9.62 9.02 -10.88
C ILE A 142 9.23 10.31 -10.17
N HIS A 143 8.67 11.30 -10.88
CA HIS A 143 8.18 12.53 -10.24
C HIS A 143 7.13 12.24 -9.18
N LYS A 144 6.19 11.32 -9.46
CA LYS A 144 5.20 10.87 -8.48
C LYS A 144 5.82 10.16 -7.29
N TYR A 145 6.85 9.34 -7.50
CA TYR A 145 7.59 8.74 -6.38
C TYR A 145 8.25 9.82 -5.50
N LEU A 146 8.93 10.78 -6.13
CA LEU A 146 9.65 11.86 -5.45
C LEU A 146 8.74 12.89 -4.78
N SER A 147 7.48 13.04 -5.21
CA SER A 147 6.51 13.87 -4.48
C SER A 147 6.08 13.23 -3.16
N ILE A 148 6.23 11.91 -3.02
CA ILE A 148 5.77 11.15 -1.84
C ILE A 148 6.95 10.79 -0.92
N TYR A 149 8.09 10.39 -1.46
CA TYR A 149 9.21 9.83 -0.70
C TYR A 149 10.49 10.62 -0.87
N THR A 150 11.21 10.84 0.22
CA THR A 150 12.51 11.53 0.20
C THR A 150 13.59 10.62 -0.37
N PHE A 151 14.32 11.13 -1.36
CA PHE A 151 15.45 10.48 -1.96
C PHE A 151 16.67 10.58 -1.04
N GLU A 152 17.53 9.56 -1.06
CA GLU A 152 18.62 9.44 -0.08
C GLU A 152 19.73 10.48 -0.28
N TYR A 153 19.97 10.88 -1.53
CA TYR A 153 21.00 11.86 -1.93
C TYR A 153 20.40 12.96 -2.82
N PRO A 154 19.58 13.88 -2.28
CA PRO A 154 18.95 14.92 -3.07
C PRO A 154 19.94 15.80 -3.84
N GLU A 155 21.09 16.12 -3.27
CA GLU A 155 22.13 16.93 -3.91
C GLU A 155 22.64 16.33 -5.22
N LYS A 156 22.72 14.99 -5.31
CA LYS A 156 23.08 14.28 -6.55
C LYS A 156 21.91 14.18 -7.52
N LEU A 157 20.68 14.16 -7.01
CA LEU A 157 19.45 14.06 -7.79
C LEU A 157 19.16 15.37 -8.56
N MET A 158 19.45 16.53 -7.96
CA MET A 158 19.10 17.85 -8.51
C MET A 158 19.44 18.06 -10.00
N PRO A 159 20.67 17.81 -10.49
CA PRO A 159 20.98 18.01 -11.92
C PRO A 159 20.13 17.13 -12.84
N HIS A 160 19.90 15.88 -12.47
CA HIS A 160 19.07 14.94 -13.24
C HIS A 160 17.59 15.34 -13.20
N PHE A 161 17.12 15.80 -12.04
CA PHE A 161 15.76 16.31 -11.88
C PHE A 161 15.53 17.57 -12.74
N LYS A 162 16.48 18.52 -12.75
CA LYS A 162 16.45 19.66 -13.68
C LYS A 162 16.37 19.22 -15.13
N LYS A 163 17.21 18.27 -15.53
CA LYS A 163 17.20 17.73 -16.90
C LYS A 163 15.84 17.12 -17.27
N SER A 164 15.19 16.44 -16.34
CA SER A 164 13.85 15.87 -16.56
C SER A 164 12.78 16.95 -16.82
N MET A 165 12.89 18.12 -16.19
CA MET A 165 11.97 19.25 -16.44
C MET A 165 12.18 19.83 -17.85
N SER A 166 13.42 19.89 -18.35
CA SER A 166 13.68 20.23 -19.75
C SER A 166 13.10 19.18 -20.72
N CYS A 167 13.10 17.89 -20.34
CA CYS A 167 12.37 16.87 -21.11
C CYS A 167 10.86 17.16 -21.10
N THR A 168 10.27 17.52 -19.95
CA THR A 168 8.85 17.93 -19.85
C THR A 168 8.53 19.11 -20.78
N ALA A 169 9.41 20.11 -20.88
CA ALA A 169 9.25 21.21 -21.82
C ALA A 169 9.27 20.74 -23.29
N THR A 170 10.07 19.71 -23.61
CA THR A 170 10.07 19.09 -24.95
C THR A 170 8.74 18.38 -25.23
N TYR A 171 8.21 17.63 -24.27
CA TYR A 171 6.92 16.95 -24.43
C TYR A 171 5.75 17.91 -24.64
N VAL A 172 5.76 19.12 -24.03
CA VAL A 172 4.75 20.16 -24.32
C VAL A 172 4.71 20.46 -25.81
N ASN A 173 5.88 20.60 -26.45
CA ASN A 173 5.97 20.88 -27.87
C ASN A 173 5.52 19.68 -28.71
N ASP A 174 5.87 18.45 -28.31
CA ASP A 174 5.46 17.22 -29.00
C ASP A 174 3.93 17.03 -28.96
N TYR A 175 3.30 17.27 -27.79
CA TYR A 175 1.84 17.28 -27.66
C TYR A 175 1.22 18.38 -28.53
N ALA A 176 1.77 19.59 -28.51
CA ALA A 176 1.23 20.68 -29.32
C ALA A 176 1.34 20.40 -30.83
N ALA A 177 2.40 19.72 -31.28
CA ALA A 177 2.62 19.36 -32.68
C ALA A 177 1.76 18.18 -33.16
N ASN A 178 1.27 17.33 -32.24
CA ASN A 178 0.49 16.14 -32.57
C ASN A 178 -1.01 16.47 -32.74
N GLU A 179 -1.54 16.26 -33.95
CA GLU A 179 -2.94 16.54 -34.28
C GLU A 179 -3.97 15.66 -33.53
N PHE A 180 -3.54 14.50 -33.01
CA PHE A 180 -4.41 13.57 -32.30
C PHE A 180 -4.51 13.84 -30.80
N THR A 181 -3.72 14.77 -30.28
CA THR A 181 -3.74 15.15 -28.86
C THR A 181 -4.52 16.44 -28.68
N SER A 182 -5.06 16.62 -27.49
CA SER A 182 -5.89 17.72 -27.04
C SER A 182 -5.22 18.45 -25.87
N GLY A 183 -5.72 19.64 -25.54
CA GLY A 183 -5.24 20.39 -24.37
C GLY A 183 -5.26 19.57 -23.08
N GLU A 184 -6.25 18.69 -22.92
CA GLU A 184 -6.39 17.83 -21.73
C GLU A 184 -5.23 16.83 -21.58
N ASP A 185 -4.58 16.43 -22.67
CA ASP A 185 -3.43 15.53 -22.65
C ASP A 185 -2.21 16.17 -21.98
N LEU A 186 -2.16 17.51 -21.89
CA LEU A 186 -1.13 18.21 -21.09
C LEU A 186 -1.23 17.86 -19.59
N SER A 187 -2.36 17.33 -19.11
CA SER A 187 -2.46 16.80 -17.75
C SER A 187 -1.45 15.66 -17.51
N GLY A 188 -1.06 14.93 -18.57
CA GLY A 188 -0.04 13.89 -18.53
C GLY A 188 1.36 14.39 -18.20
N LEU A 189 1.60 15.72 -18.22
CA LEU A 189 2.87 16.32 -17.79
C LEU A 189 3.06 16.27 -16.27
N ASN A 190 1.99 16.04 -15.50
CA ASN A 190 2.04 15.88 -14.04
C ASN A 190 2.78 17.01 -13.29
N ILE A 191 2.57 18.27 -13.70
CA ILE A 191 3.24 19.44 -13.12
C ILE A 191 3.08 19.49 -11.59
N ASP A 192 1.91 19.13 -11.05
CA ASP A 192 1.72 19.07 -9.59
C ASP A 192 2.70 18.13 -8.88
N ASN A 193 2.99 16.96 -9.48
CA ASN A 193 3.96 16.02 -8.92
C ASN A 193 5.39 16.58 -9.03
N VAL A 194 5.71 17.29 -10.11
CA VAL A 194 7.01 17.98 -10.26
C VAL A 194 7.20 18.99 -9.14
N LEU A 195 6.22 19.87 -8.93
CA LEU A 195 6.28 20.93 -7.92
C LEU A 195 6.35 20.36 -6.50
N GLN A 196 5.52 19.36 -6.18
CA GLN A 196 5.60 18.68 -4.88
C GLN A 196 6.93 17.95 -4.66
N ALA A 197 7.49 17.34 -5.71
CA ALA A 197 8.81 16.74 -5.64
C ALA A 197 9.89 17.81 -5.39
N ILE A 198 9.77 19.02 -5.96
CA ILE A 198 10.72 20.11 -5.66
C ILE A 198 10.70 20.45 -4.16
N GLU A 199 9.53 20.71 -3.58
CA GLU A 199 9.43 21.05 -2.15
C GLU A 199 9.94 19.92 -1.26
N LYS A 200 9.66 18.67 -1.63
CA LYS A 200 9.98 17.53 -0.80
C LYS A 200 11.46 17.14 -0.84
N GLN A 201 12.08 17.25 -2.02
CA GLN A 201 13.47 16.83 -2.22
C GLN A 201 14.46 17.94 -1.93
N PHE A 202 14.10 19.21 -2.15
CA PHE A 202 15.05 20.33 -2.16
C PHE A 202 14.64 21.48 -1.22
N PRO A 203 14.26 21.21 0.04
CA PRO A 203 13.76 22.23 0.94
C PRO A 203 14.79 23.35 1.17
N GLY A 204 14.38 24.60 1.01
CA GLY A 204 15.24 25.79 1.15
C GLY A 204 16.14 26.08 -0.06
N THR A 205 16.02 25.30 -1.14
CA THR A 205 16.76 25.49 -2.40
C THR A 205 15.84 25.46 -3.61
N GLU A 206 14.53 25.64 -3.41
CA GLU A 206 13.49 25.57 -4.45
C GLU A 206 13.74 26.59 -5.56
N THR A 207 14.26 27.77 -5.21
CA THR A 207 14.62 28.84 -6.16
C THR A 207 15.69 28.40 -7.16
N LEU A 208 16.51 27.40 -6.83
CA LEU A 208 17.46 26.82 -7.76
C LEU A 208 16.77 26.11 -8.93
N MET A 209 15.48 25.74 -8.83
CA MET A 209 14.73 25.05 -9.89
C MET A 209 13.98 26.00 -10.82
N PHE A 210 13.99 27.31 -10.53
CA PHE A 210 13.17 28.28 -11.27
C PHE A 210 13.55 28.39 -12.74
N ASP A 211 14.84 28.25 -13.08
CA ASP A 211 15.34 28.22 -14.45
C ASP A 211 14.68 27.12 -15.28
N ALA A 212 14.61 25.91 -14.74
CA ALA A 212 13.98 24.78 -15.40
C ALA A 212 12.44 24.88 -15.45
N LEU A 213 11.81 25.46 -14.42
CA LEU A 213 10.37 25.79 -14.46
C LEU A 213 10.05 26.86 -15.51
N ASP A 214 10.97 27.79 -15.76
CA ASP A 214 10.85 28.81 -16.80
C ASP A 214 10.95 28.22 -18.21
N GLU A 215 11.70 27.13 -18.40
CA GLU A 215 11.71 26.38 -19.66
C GLU A 215 10.32 25.76 -19.95
N ILE A 216 9.71 25.11 -18.97
CA ILE A 216 8.35 24.55 -19.10
C ILE A 216 7.34 25.66 -19.39
N THR A 217 7.43 26.76 -18.64
CA THR A 217 6.53 27.92 -18.79
C THR A 217 6.67 28.55 -20.19
N SER A 218 7.89 28.68 -20.68
CA SER A 218 8.18 29.16 -22.04
C SER A 218 7.60 28.23 -23.10
N ALA A 219 7.74 26.91 -22.94
CA ALA A 219 7.15 25.93 -23.84
C ALA A 219 5.61 26.02 -23.87
N LEU A 220 4.96 26.09 -22.71
CA LEU A 220 3.50 26.25 -22.60
C LEU A 220 3.01 27.56 -23.25
N LYS A 221 3.74 28.67 -23.07
CA LYS A 221 3.42 29.97 -23.70
C LYS A 221 3.58 29.95 -25.23
N SER A 222 4.40 29.04 -25.76
CA SER A 222 4.63 28.92 -27.21
C SER A 222 3.52 28.17 -27.95
N VAL A 223 2.66 27.44 -27.22
CA VAL A 223 1.55 26.67 -27.80
C VAL A 223 0.48 27.61 -28.34
N LYS A 224 0.23 27.55 -29.66
CA LYS A 224 -0.74 28.42 -30.36
C LYS A 224 -2.11 27.78 -30.60
N ARG A 225 -2.28 26.52 -30.23
CA ARG A 225 -3.50 25.75 -30.46
C ARG A 225 -4.62 26.19 -29.50
N GLU A 226 -5.79 26.49 -30.04
CA GLU A 226 -6.89 27.06 -29.24
C GLU A 226 -7.43 26.05 -28.22
N ASP A 227 -7.48 24.76 -28.56
CA ASP A 227 -7.89 23.67 -27.65
C ASP A 227 -6.94 23.47 -26.46
N TYR A 228 -5.72 24.00 -26.52
CA TYR A 228 -4.72 23.92 -25.46
C TYR A 228 -4.75 25.11 -24.50
N LYS A 229 -5.32 26.23 -24.94
CA LYS A 229 -5.19 27.54 -24.29
C LYS A 229 -5.66 27.55 -22.83
N SER A 230 -6.79 26.91 -22.53
CA SER A 230 -7.28 26.82 -21.16
C SER A 230 -6.28 26.08 -20.27
N LYS A 231 -5.77 24.94 -20.76
CA LYS A 231 -4.87 24.09 -19.97
C LYS A 231 -3.47 24.69 -19.83
N THR A 232 -2.94 25.35 -20.86
CA THR A 232 -1.65 26.04 -20.76
C THR A 232 -1.71 27.19 -19.76
N VAL A 233 -2.79 27.98 -19.75
CA VAL A 233 -3.00 29.05 -18.76
C VAL A 233 -3.06 28.48 -17.34
N GLU A 234 -3.81 27.39 -17.13
CA GLU A 234 -3.89 26.71 -15.83
C GLU A 234 -2.51 26.24 -15.34
N LEU A 235 -1.76 25.52 -16.18
CA LEU A 235 -0.45 24.99 -15.81
C LEU A 235 0.58 26.10 -15.54
N ILE A 236 0.56 27.18 -16.34
CA ILE A 236 1.40 28.35 -16.11
C ILE A 236 1.05 29.01 -14.76
N ASP A 237 -0.23 29.24 -14.47
CA ASP A 237 -0.67 29.82 -13.21
C ASP A 237 -0.24 28.95 -12.00
N THR A 238 -0.31 27.63 -12.12
CA THR A 238 0.18 26.70 -11.10
C THR A 238 1.69 26.85 -10.86
N ILE A 239 2.49 26.95 -11.92
CA ILE A 239 3.95 27.15 -11.81
C ILE A 239 4.27 28.53 -11.20
N GLU A 240 3.60 29.60 -11.63
CA GLU A 240 3.86 30.94 -11.13
C GLU A 240 3.46 31.09 -9.64
N LYS A 241 2.31 30.51 -9.24
CA LYS A 241 1.91 30.45 -7.83
C LYS A 241 2.94 29.73 -6.97
N PHE A 242 3.52 28.65 -7.49
CA PHE A 242 4.60 27.96 -6.81
C PHE A 242 5.84 28.86 -6.67
N LYS A 243 6.28 29.53 -7.73
CA LYS A 243 7.44 30.43 -7.66
C LYS A 243 7.22 31.56 -6.65
N LEU A 244 6.02 32.15 -6.63
CA LEU A 244 5.64 33.21 -5.68
C LEU A 244 5.67 32.76 -4.22
N LYS A 245 5.44 31.47 -3.93
CA LYS A 245 5.52 30.92 -2.57
C LYS A 245 6.94 30.97 -1.98
N PHE A 246 7.97 30.99 -2.83
CA PHE A 246 9.38 30.90 -2.42
C PHE A 246 10.22 32.14 -2.80
N GLN A 247 9.58 33.26 -3.15
CA GLN A 247 10.19 34.58 -3.33
C GLN A 247 10.10 35.40 -2.04
#